data_AF-A0A0X8I9B8-F1
#
_entry.id   AF-A0A0X8I9B8-F1
#
_cell.length_a   1.000
_cell.length_b   1.000
_cell.length_c   1.000
_cell.angle_alpha   90.00
_cell.angle_beta   90.00
_cell.angle_gamma   90.00
#
_symmetry.space_group_name_H-M   'P 1'
#
loop_
_entity.id
_entity.type
_entity.pdbx_description
1 polymer ?
#
loop_
_entity_poly.entity_id
_entity_poly.type
_entity_poly.pdbx_seq_one_letter_code
_entity_poly.pdbx_strand_id
1 'polypeptide(L)'
;MCQGAGRRARGLEAQPRGVMVCPRCGQPVSYIERQRRGNRVYYYAVHYEGYERTPDGRVHKKVRRCYLGPNAYIEVSKLHADLGLTLKGLMEEGRERDYMEALARSVRDRIRGGRLTAGEARELATVLSRFSEELRELARELSEYASGAAALAAPNETVAKAPAPRGAPNNHAGPADA
;
A
#
# COMPACT_ATOMS: atom_id res chain seq x y z
N MET A 1 -48.96 9.28 -12.16
CA MET A 1 -48.27 10.21 -11.24
C MET A 1 -47.07 9.50 -10.64
N CYS A 2 -45.90 10.12 -10.75
CA CYS A 2 -44.60 9.65 -10.31
C CYS A 2 -44.49 9.65 -8.78
N GLN A 3 -43.66 8.75 -8.21
CA GLN A 3 -42.39 9.13 -7.56
C GLN A 3 -41.69 7.93 -6.89
N GLY A 4 -40.47 7.66 -7.37
CA GLY A 4 -39.50 6.81 -6.72
C GLY A 4 -38.69 7.59 -5.69
N ALA A 5 -38.50 7.00 -4.51
CA ALA A 5 -37.63 7.55 -3.47
C ALA A 5 -36.21 6.99 -3.63
N GLY A 6 -35.33 7.80 -4.23
CA GLY A 6 -33.90 7.52 -4.32
C GLY A 6 -33.23 7.56 -2.94
N ARG A 7 -32.60 6.43 -2.55
CA ARG A 7 -31.76 6.36 -1.36
C ARG A 7 -30.46 7.13 -1.64
N ARG A 8 -30.27 8.22 -0.90
CA ARG A 8 -29.04 9.02 -0.88
C ARG A 8 -27.89 8.15 -0.35
N ALA A 9 -26.85 7.97 -1.16
CA ALA A 9 -25.60 7.38 -0.73
C ALA A 9 -24.95 8.29 0.33
N ARG A 10 -24.80 7.77 1.56
CA ARG A 10 -24.05 8.45 2.63
C ARG A 10 -22.57 8.39 2.28
N GLY A 11 -21.94 9.55 2.35
CA GLY A 11 -20.53 9.77 2.03
C GLY A 11 -19.63 8.87 2.86
N LEU A 12 -18.61 8.32 2.20
CA LEU A 12 -17.48 7.68 2.84
C LEU A 12 -16.51 8.78 3.25
N GLU A 13 -16.32 8.89 4.57
CA GLU A 13 -15.31 9.69 5.22
C GLU A 13 -13.94 9.36 4.64
N ALA A 14 -13.27 10.38 4.09
CA ALA A 14 -11.90 10.27 3.64
C ALA A 14 -10.99 10.21 4.87
N GLN A 15 -10.45 9.02 5.18
CA GLN A 15 -9.35 8.90 6.13
C GLN A 15 -8.11 9.63 5.58
N PRO A 16 -7.44 10.50 6.37
CA PRO A 16 -6.25 11.18 5.91
C PRO A 16 -5.05 10.23 6.08
N ARG A 17 -4.70 9.52 5.01
CA ARG A 17 -3.38 8.89 4.87
C ARG A 17 -2.66 9.63 3.75
N GLY A 18 -1.36 9.87 3.92
CA GLY A 18 -0.52 10.63 2.99
C GLY A 18 -0.86 10.33 1.53
N VAL A 19 -0.90 11.37 0.71
CA VAL A 19 -1.38 11.36 -0.67
C VAL A 19 -0.89 10.11 -1.40
N MET A 20 -1.78 9.13 -1.60
CA MET A 20 -1.46 7.90 -2.31
C MET A 20 -1.09 8.25 -3.74
N VAL A 21 0.05 7.75 -4.23
CA VAL A 21 0.44 7.89 -5.63
C VAL A 21 -0.20 6.76 -6.43
N CYS A 22 -0.89 7.08 -7.52
CA CYS A 22 -1.58 6.08 -8.31
C CYS A 22 -0.59 5.16 -9.02
N PRO A 23 -0.65 3.82 -8.81
CA PRO A 23 0.27 2.88 -9.43
C PRO A 23 0.07 2.74 -10.96
N ARG A 24 -1.01 3.31 -11.51
CA ARG A 24 -1.30 3.28 -12.96
C ARG A 24 -0.71 4.46 -13.73
N CYS A 25 -0.58 5.63 -13.09
CA CYS A 25 -0.21 6.85 -13.80
C CYS A 25 0.75 7.78 -13.04
N GLY A 26 1.19 7.43 -11.83
CA GLY A 26 2.14 8.21 -11.04
C GLY A 26 1.57 9.51 -10.45
N GLN A 27 0.31 9.85 -10.70
CA GLN A 27 -0.31 11.06 -10.18
C GLN A 27 -0.86 10.85 -8.76
N PRO A 28 -0.85 11.89 -7.91
CA PRO A 28 -1.63 11.95 -6.68
C PRO A 28 -3.08 11.47 -6.87
N VAL A 29 -3.51 10.54 -6.02
CA VAL A 29 -4.90 10.10 -5.94
C VAL A 29 -5.66 11.08 -5.06
N SER A 30 -6.77 11.61 -5.56
CA SER A 30 -7.67 12.45 -4.77
C SER A 30 -8.47 11.61 -3.78
N TYR A 31 -8.97 10.45 -4.22
CA TYR A 31 -9.59 9.44 -3.36
C TYR A 31 -9.70 8.08 -4.08
N ILE A 32 -9.88 7.02 -3.29
CA ILE A 32 -10.19 5.68 -3.82
C ILE A 32 -11.71 5.50 -3.88
N GLU A 33 -12.21 5.23 -5.08
CA GLU A 33 -13.62 4.92 -5.30
C GLU A 33 -13.82 3.41 -5.30
N ARG A 34 -14.74 2.94 -4.44
CA ARG A 34 -15.12 1.53 -4.33
C ARG A 34 -16.47 1.31 -5.00
N GLN A 35 -16.49 0.53 -6.08
CA GLN A 35 -17.71 0.16 -6.80
C GLN A 35 -18.05 -1.31 -6.56
N ARG A 36 -19.24 -1.58 -6.03
CA ARG A 36 -19.78 -2.94 -5.92
C ARG A 36 -20.66 -3.25 -7.13
N ARG A 37 -20.37 -4.34 -7.85
CA ARG A 37 -21.23 -4.86 -8.92
C ARG A 37 -21.54 -6.33 -8.62
N GLY A 38 -22.77 -6.60 -8.20
CA GLY A 38 -23.17 -7.91 -7.68
C GLY A 38 -22.36 -8.29 -6.42
N ASN A 39 -21.62 -9.39 -6.52
CA ASN A 39 -20.72 -9.90 -5.48
C ASN A 39 -19.26 -9.44 -5.63
N ARG A 40 -18.92 -8.67 -6.67
CA ARG A 40 -17.55 -8.20 -6.93
C ARG A 40 -17.37 -6.76 -6.49
N VAL A 41 -16.19 -6.46 -5.94
CA VAL A 41 -15.78 -5.13 -5.50
C VAL A 41 -14.61 -4.68 -6.37
N TYR A 42 -14.75 -3.49 -6.96
CA TYR A 42 -13.80 -2.87 -7.86
C TYR A 42 -13.29 -1.57 -7.29
N TYR A 43 -11.99 -1.31 -7.46
CA TYR A 43 -11.35 -0.11 -6.96
C TYR A 43 -10.88 0.78 -8.12
N TYR A 44 -11.03 2.09 -7.92
CA TYR A 44 -10.54 3.11 -8.84
C TYR A 44 -9.78 4.18 -8.07
N ALA A 45 -8.61 4.55 -8.58
CA ALA A 45 -7.94 5.79 -8.20
C ALA A 45 -8.62 6.94 -8.94
N VAL A 46 -9.21 7.87 -8.19
CA VAL A 46 -9.84 9.05 -8.78
C VAL A 46 -8.88 10.23 -8.70
N HIS A 47 -8.71 10.89 -9.84
CA HIS A 47 -7.92 12.10 -10.00
C HIS A 47 -8.87 13.25 -10.30
N TYR A 48 -8.85 14.26 -9.44
CA TYR A 48 -9.59 15.48 -9.64
C TYR A 48 -8.84 16.42 -10.59
N GLU A 49 -9.48 16.82 -11.69
CA GLU A 49 -8.89 17.65 -12.75
C GLU A 49 -9.53 19.06 -12.82
N GLY A 50 -10.21 19.47 -11.74
CA GLY A 50 -10.89 20.77 -11.67
C GLY A 50 -12.39 20.68 -11.96
N TYR A 51 -12.95 21.80 -12.39
CA TYR A 51 -14.38 21.95 -12.68
C TYR A 51 -14.61 22.21 -14.17
N GLU A 52 -15.71 21.67 -14.70
CA GLU A 52 -16.18 21.94 -16.06
C GLU A 52 -17.58 22.56 -16.03
N ARG A 53 -17.84 23.53 -16.91
CA ARG A 53 -19.17 24.11 -17.10
C ARG A 53 -19.86 23.39 -18.24
N THR A 54 -21.05 22.88 -17.98
CA THR A 54 -21.91 22.32 -19.04
C THR A 54 -22.61 23.45 -19.82
N PRO A 55 -23.11 23.16 -21.04
CA PRO A 55 -23.88 24.14 -21.82
C PRO A 55 -25.09 24.72 -21.07
N ASP A 56 -25.66 23.96 -20.14
CA ASP A 56 -26.77 24.37 -19.28
C ASP A 56 -26.35 25.29 -18.10
N GLY A 57 -25.09 25.72 -18.06
CA GLY A 57 -24.53 26.60 -17.01
C GLY A 57 -24.19 25.91 -15.68
N ARG A 58 -24.36 24.58 -15.59
CA ARG A 58 -24.06 23.83 -14.36
C ARG A 58 -22.56 23.53 -14.25
N VAL A 59 -22.04 23.59 -13.03
CA VAL A 59 -20.63 23.28 -12.74
C VAL A 59 -20.51 21.84 -12.26
N HIS A 60 -19.72 21.03 -12.97
CA HIS A 60 -19.44 19.64 -12.64
C HIS A 60 -17.97 19.45 -12.29
N LYS A 61 -17.69 18.49 -11.40
CA LYS A 61 -16.32 18.08 -11.10
C LYS A 61 -15.80 17.23 -12.24
N LYS A 62 -14.71 17.67 -12.88
CA LYS A 62 -14.00 16.87 -13.86
C LYS A 62 -13.11 15.87 -13.13
N VAL A 63 -13.37 14.58 -13.32
CA VAL A 63 -12.62 13.50 -12.68
C VAL A 63 -12.17 12.46 -13.70
N ARG A 64 -10.91 12.05 -13.59
CA ARG A 64 -10.36 10.91 -14.32
C ARG A 64 -10.20 9.72 -13.38
N ARG A 65 -10.52 8.53 -13.86
CA ARG A 65 -10.45 7.30 -13.07
C ARG A 65 -9.41 6.34 -13.63
N CYS A 66 -8.50 5.88 -12.78
CA CYS A 66 -7.60 4.77 -13.07
C CYS A 66 -8.15 3.50 -12.41
N TYR A 67 -8.45 2.47 -13.20
CA TYR A 67 -8.89 1.19 -12.66
C TYR A 67 -7.76 0.47 -11.92
N LEU A 68 -8.01 0.09 -10.67
CA LEU A 68 -7.04 -0.57 -9.80
C LEU A 68 -7.29 -2.08 -9.67
N GLY A 69 -8.30 -2.61 -10.36
CA GLY A 69 -8.66 -4.01 -10.27
C GLY A 69 -9.72 -4.29 -9.20
N PRO A 70 -10.18 -5.56 -9.14
CA PRO A 70 -11.04 -6.05 -8.08
C PRO A 70 -10.22 -6.37 -6.82
N ASN A 71 -10.89 -6.66 -5.70
CA ASN A 71 -10.23 -7.26 -4.54
C ASN A 71 -9.57 -8.62 -4.91
N ALA A 72 -10.23 -9.42 -5.74
CA ALA A 72 -9.69 -10.69 -6.25
C ALA A 72 -10.17 -10.97 -7.69
N TYR A 73 -9.27 -11.48 -8.54
CA TYR A 73 -9.58 -11.92 -9.90
C TYR A 73 -10.06 -13.37 -9.89
N ILE A 74 -11.35 -13.58 -9.56
CA ILE A 74 -11.92 -14.92 -9.37
C ILE A 74 -11.76 -15.83 -10.59
N GLU A 75 -12.22 -15.40 -11.77
CA GLU A 75 -12.23 -16.27 -12.95
C GLU A 75 -10.82 -16.60 -13.45
N VAL A 76 -9.91 -15.63 -13.41
CA VAL A 76 -8.51 -15.85 -13.82
C VAL A 76 -7.80 -16.75 -12.82
N SER A 77 -8.06 -16.60 -11.52
CA SER A 77 -7.45 -17.45 -10.49
C SER A 77 -7.86 -18.92 -10.64
N LYS A 78 -9.09 -19.20 -11.10
CA LYS A 78 -9.53 -20.59 -11.38
C LYS A 78 -8.66 -21.27 -12.43
N LEU A 79 -8.14 -20.51 -13.40
CA LEU A 79 -7.28 -21.04 -14.46
C LEU A 79 -5.86 -21.35 -13.97
N HIS A 80 -5.49 -20.93 -12.77
CA HIS A 80 -4.15 -21.13 -12.17
C HIS A 80 -4.26 -21.81 -10.79
N ALA A 81 -5.38 -22.49 -10.54
CA ALA A 81 -5.66 -23.14 -9.27
C ALA A 81 -4.66 -24.29 -8.99
N ASP A 82 -4.14 -24.93 -10.03
CA ASP A 82 -3.09 -25.94 -9.97
C ASP A 82 -1.75 -25.39 -9.44
N LEU A 83 -1.51 -24.09 -9.62
CA LEU A 83 -0.36 -23.38 -9.06
C LEU A 83 -0.62 -22.81 -7.65
N GLY A 84 -1.84 -22.97 -7.12
CA GLY A 84 -2.25 -22.39 -5.85
C GLY A 84 -2.31 -20.85 -5.87
N LEU A 85 -2.41 -20.24 -7.06
CA LEU A 85 -2.41 -18.79 -7.22
C LEU A 85 -3.82 -18.21 -7.08
N THR A 86 -3.95 -17.17 -6.25
CA THR A 86 -5.11 -16.28 -6.22
C THR A 86 -4.67 -14.89 -6.63
N LEU A 87 -4.98 -14.48 -7.85
CA LEU A 87 -4.57 -13.19 -8.38
C LEU A 87 -5.38 -12.05 -7.76
N LYS A 88 -4.66 -11.03 -7.29
CA LYS A 88 -5.14 -9.89 -6.52
C LYS A 88 -5.09 -8.59 -7.32
N GLY A 89 -5.93 -7.63 -6.96
CA GLY A 89 -5.91 -6.28 -7.52
C GLY A 89 -4.73 -5.44 -7.05
N LEU A 90 -4.56 -4.25 -7.64
CA LEU A 90 -3.45 -3.35 -7.36
C LEU A 90 -3.48 -2.76 -5.94
N MET A 91 -4.66 -2.78 -5.30
CA MET A 91 -4.85 -2.31 -3.92
C MET A 91 -4.35 -3.30 -2.86
N GLU A 92 -4.15 -4.57 -3.22
CA GLU A 92 -3.68 -5.57 -2.27
C GLU A 92 -2.15 -5.49 -2.17
N GLU A 93 -1.67 -5.16 -0.97
CA GLU A 93 -0.26 -5.14 -0.60
C GLU A 93 0.28 -6.55 -0.37
N GLY A 94 1.60 -6.74 -0.54
CA GLY A 94 2.27 -8.03 -0.31
C GLY A 94 1.88 -9.13 -1.30
N ARG A 95 1.16 -8.80 -2.39
CA ARG A 95 0.71 -9.77 -3.40
C ARG A 95 1.86 -10.53 -4.03
N GLU A 96 2.99 -9.88 -4.25
CA GLU A 96 4.21 -10.46 -4.77
C GLU A 96 4.77 -11.55 -3.87
N ARG A 97 4.79 -11.31 -2.54
CA ARG A 97 5.20 -12.34 -1.56
C ARG A 97 4.28 -13.54 -1.63
N ASP A 98 2.97 -13.31 -1.60
CA ASP A 98 1.99 -14.40 -1.61
C ASP A 98 2.09 -15.25 -2.89
N TYR A 99 2.37 -14.62 -4.04
CA TYR A 99 2.57 -15.34 -5.30
C TYR A 99 3.86 -16.17 -5.29
N MET A 100 4.98 -15.60 -4.83
CA MET A 100 6.25 -16.32 -4.72
C MET A 100 6.12 -17.55 -3.82
N GLU A 101 5.44 -17.40 -2.67
CA GLU A 101 5.19 -18.51 -1.77
C GLU A 101 4.29 -19.59 -2.40
N ALA A 102 3.24 -19.19 -3.12
CA ALA A 102 2.34 -20.14 -3.80
C ALA A 102 3.08 -20.96 -4.86
N LEU A 103 3.91 -20.30 -5.68
CA LEU A 103 4.73 -20.97 -6.70
C LEU A 103 5.72 -21.95 -6.07
N ALA A 104 6.42 -21.55 -4.99
CA ALA A 104 7.34 -22.42 -4.28
C ALA A 104 6.63 -23.65 -3.67
N ARG A 105 5.43 -23.47 -3.13
CA ARG A 105 4.59 -24.58 -2.64
C ARG A 105 4.17 -25.51 -3.77
N SER A 106 3.70 -24.97 -4.89
CA SER A 106 3.29 -25.77 -6.06
C SER A 106 4.42 -26.68 -6.57
N VAL A 107 5.66 -26.17 -6.65
CA VAL A 107 6.82 -27.00 -7.04
C VAL A 107 7.06 -28.13 -6.03
N ARG A 108 7.02 -27.85 -4.72
CA ARG A 108 7.16 -28.89 -3.68
C ARG A 108 6.08 -29.97 -3.78
N ASP A 109 4.85 -29.58 -4.08
CA ASP A 109 3.74 -30.52 -4.21
C ASP A 109 3.81 -31.35 -5.50
N ARG A 110 4.45 -30.83 -6.55
CA ARG A 110 4.79 -31.61 -7.76
C ARG A 110 5.86 -32.66 -7.46
N ILE A 111 6.90 -32.31 -6.70
CA ILE A 111 7.95 -33.25 -6.25
C ILE A 111 7.32 -34.37 -5.42
N ARG A 112 6.57 -34.01 -4.36
CA ARG A 112 5.94 -34.99 -3.45
C ARG A 112 4.94 -35.90 -4.16
N GLY A 113 4.21 -35.36 -5.13
CA GLY A 113 3.25 -36.11 -5.92
C GLY A 113 3.84 -36.94 -7.05
N GLY A 114 5.17 -36.95 -7.26
CA GLY A 114 5.80 -37.65 -8.38
C GLY A 114 5.37 -37.11 -9.75
N ARG A 115 4.95 -35.84 -9.83
CA ARG A 115 4.42 -35.19 -11.06
C ARG A 115 5.51 -34.47 -11.87
N LEU A 116 6.76 -34.93 -11.74
CA LEU A 116 7.92 -34.39 -12.44
C LEU A 116 8.70 -35.53 -13.08
N THR A 117 9.00 -35.38 -14.35
CA THR A 117 10.03 -36.19 -15.01
C THR A 117 11.42 -35.79 -14.50
N ALA A 118 12.42 -36.66 -14.69
CA ALA A 118 13.80 -36.33 -14.35
C ALA A 118 14.35 -35.13 -15.14
N GLY A 119 13.87 -34.91 -16.38
CA GLY A 119 14.22 -33.76 -17.19
C GLY A 119 13.69 -32.45 -16.59
N GLU A 120 12.38 -32.39 -16.34
CA GLU A 120 11.74 -31.22 -15.72
C GLU A 120 12.32 -30.91 -14.34
N ALA A 121 12.64 -31.94 -13.54
CA ALA A 121 13.24 -31.75 -12.22
C ALA A 121 14.64 -31.10 -12.32
N ARG A 122 15.48 -31.53 -13.29
CA ARG A 122 16.80 -30.92 -13.52
C ARG A 122 16.68 -29.49 -14.04
N GLU A 123 15.77 -29.24 -14.96
CA GLU A 123 15.54 -27.90 -15.51
C GLU A 123 15.08 -26.93 -14.41
N LEU A 124 14.10 -27.33 -13.60
CA LEU A 124 13.64 -26.55 -12.45
C LEU A 124 14.77 -26.33 -11.43
N ALA A 125 15.61 -27.34 -11.17
CA ALA A 125 16.74 -27.19 -10.26
C ALA A 125 17.76 -26.16 -10.76
N THR A 126 18.04 -26.13 -12.07
CA THR A 126 18.93 -25.13 -12.69
C THR A 126 18.35 -23.73 -12.54
N VAL A 127 17.07 -23.53 -12.87
CA VAL A 127 16.39 -22.23 -12.76
C VAL A 127 16.34 -21.77 -11.30
N LEU A 128 15.97 -22.66 -10.38
CA LEU A 128 15.89 -22.32 -8.96
C LEU A 128 17.26 -22.02 -8.34
N SER A 129 18.33 -22.66 -8.80
CA SER A 129 19.69 -22.34 -8.36
C SER A 129 20.06 -20.91 -8.75
N ARG A 130 19.81 -20.53 -10.01
CA ARG A 130 20.01 -19.15 -10.48
C ARG A 130 19.18 -18.15 -9.68
N PHE A 131 17.89 -18.41 -9.48
CA PHE A 131 17.04 -17.52 -8.66
C PHE A 131 17.50 -17.46 -7.21
N SER A 132 18.03 -18.55 -6.65
CA SER A 132 18.56 -18.51 -5.28
C SER A 132 19.75 -17.56 -5.15
N GLU A 133 20.59 -17.43 -6.17
CA GLU A 133 21.70 -16.48 -6.17
C GLU A 133 21.18 -15.05 -6.26
N GLU A 134 20.30 -14.76 -7.24
CA GLU A 134 19.69 -13.45 -7.43
C GLU A 134 18.90 -13.00 -6.17
N LEU A 135 18.12 -13.89 -5.56
CA LEU A 135 17.33 -13.59 -4.36
C LEU A 135 18.19 -13.40 -3.11
N ARG A 136 19.34 -14.08 -3.00
CA ARG A 136 20.29 -13.86 -1.89
C ARG A 136 20.91 -12.48 -1.96
N GLU A 137 21.28 -12.04 -3.16
CA GLU A 137 21.84 -10.70 -3.34
C GLU A 137 20.78 -9.64 -3.08
N LEU A 138 19.56 -9.81 -3.62
CA LEU A 138 18.45 -8.92 -3.34
C LEU A 138 18.11 -8.86 -1.84
N ALA A 139 18.20 -9.97 -1.11
CA ALA A 139 17.98 -9.98 0.34
C ALA A 139 19.06 -9.18 1.09
N ARG A 140 20.32 -9.17 0.62
CA ARG A 140 21.37 -8.29 1.18
C ARG A 140 21.06 -6.83 0.91
N GLU A 141 20.76 -6.48 -0.34
CA GLU A 141 20.39 -5.11 -0.74
C GLU A 141 19.21 -4.58 0.09
N LEU A 142 18.16 -5.40 0.28
CA LEU A 142 17.01 -5.04 1.10
C LEU A 142 17.36 -4.83 2.57
N SER A 143 18.30 -5.63 3.11
CA SER A 143 18.77 -5.50 4.50
C SER A 143 19.59 -4.22 4.72
N GLU A 144 20.45 -3.89 3.75
CA GLU A 144 21.21 -2.65 3.73
C GLU A 144 20.28 -1.44 3.58
N TYR A 145 19.33 -1.49 2.64
CA TYR A 145 18.32 -0.46 2.46
C TYR A 145 17.51 -0.23 3.73
N ALA A 146 17.05 -1.30 4.40
CA ALA A 146 16.31 -1.18 5.65
C ALA A 146 17.16 -0.56 6.77
N SER A 147 18.44 -0.92 6.86
CA SER A 147 19.37 -0.36 7.84
C SER A 147 19.69 1.12 7.57
N GLY A 148 19.89 1.50 6.31
CA GLY A 148 20.11 2.89 5.89
C GLY A 148 18.86 3.76 6.06
N ALA A 149 17.68 3.23 5.76
CA ALA A 149 16.40 3.90 6.01
C ALA A 149 16.16 4.11 7.51
N ALA A 150 16.49 3.13 8.36
CA ALA A 150 16.40 3.26 9.81
C ALA A 150 17.35 4.34 10.37
N ALA A 151 18.57 4.47 9.81
CA ALA A 151 19.51 5.52 10.18
C ALA A 151 19.01 6.93 9.81
N LEU A 152 18.35 7.08 8.66
CA LEU A 152 17.74 8.34 8.21
C LEU A 152 16.45 8.70 8.98
N ALA A 153 15.74 7.71 9.51
CA ALA A 153 14.50 7.90 10.28
C ALA A 153 14.74 8.31 11.75
N ALA A 154 15.99 8.40 12.20
CA ALA A 154 16.35 8.78 13.56
C ALA A 154 16.96 10.21 13.66
N PRO A 155 16.16 11.30 13.74
CA PRO A 155 16.68 12.59 14.17
C PRO A 155 16.37 12.88 15.65
N ASN A 156 17.45 13.18 16.40
CA ASN A 156 17.55 13.93 17.66
C ASN A 156 16.93 13.36 18.96
N GLU A 157 17.75 12.63 19.73
CA GLU A 157 17.55 12.43 21.18
C GLU A 157 18.62 13.12 22.07
N THR A 158 19.52 13.94 21.49
CA THR A 158 20.62 14.57 22.23
C THR A 158 20.62 16.10 22.17
N VAL A 159 19.48 16.77 22.39
CA VAL A 159 19.46 18.17 22.86
C VAL A 159 18.30 18.38 23.82
N ALA A 160 18.53 18.11 25.12
CA ALA A 160 17.91 18.86 26.23
C ALA A 160 18.50 18.40 27.58
N LYS A 161 19.66 18.94 27.97
CA LYS A 161 19.94 19.17 29.39
C LYS A 161 20.73 20.46 29.56
N ALA A 162 20.04 21.59 29.42
CA ALA A 162 20.53 22.83 29.99
C ALA A 162 20.45 22.71 31.53
N PRO A 163 21.50 23.09 32.29
CA PRO A 163 21.42 23.10 33.74
C PRO A 163 20.49 24.22 34.22
N ALA A 164 19.73 23.93 35.28
CA ALA A 164 18.79 24.84 35.92
C ALA A 164 19.46 26.13 36.41
N PRO A 165 18.79 27.30 36.36
CA PRO A 165 19.31 28.51 36.94
C PRO A 165 19.37 28.41 38.47
N ARG A 166 20.50 28.81 39.05
CA ARG A 166 20.73 28.90 40.50
C ARG A 166 19.83 29.99 41.09
N GLY A 167 19.33 29.71 42.29
CA GLY A 167 18.29 30.48 42.97
C GLY A 167 18.65 31.94 43.28
N ALA A 168 17.58 32.73 43.43
CA ALA A 168 17.62 34.10 43.90
C ALA A 168 17.99 34.16 45.39
N PRO A 169 18.90 35.06 45.82
CA PRO A 169 19.10 35.34 47.24
C PRO A 169 17.99 36.27 47.77
N ASN A 170 17.31 35.81 48.82
CA ASN A 170 16.39 36.57 49.64
C ASN A 170 17.20 37.44 50.62
N ASN A 171 17.06 38.77 50.58
CA ASN A 171 17.59 39.65 51.62
C ASN A 171 16.50 40.62 52.08
N HIS A 172 16.11 40.44 53.35
CA HIS A 172 15.38 41.41 54.15
C HIS A 172 16.28 42.61 54.47
N ALA A 173 15.77 43.82 54.29
CA ALA A 173 16.13 45.00 55.06
C ALA A 173 15.06 46.09 54.85
N GLY A 174 14.26 46.36 55.88
CA GLY A 174 13.50 47.60 55.96
C GLY A 174 14.38 48.71 56.55
N PRO A 175 14.09 49.99 56.30
CA PRO A 175 14.54 51.07 57.16
C PRO A 175 13.39 51.61 58.01
N ALA A 176 13.72 51.89 59.28
CA ALA A 176 12.99 52.76 60.18
C ALA A 176 13.41 54.22 59.95
N ASP A 177 12.42 55.11 60.06
CA ASP A 177 12.41 56.52 60.48
C ASP A 177 13.52 57.51 60.07
N ALA A 178 13.09 58.58 59.39
CA ALA A 178 13.31 59.99 59.77
C ALA A 178 12.21 60.87 59.16
#